data_AF-A0A0C7QHS0-F1
#
_entry.id   AF-A0A0C7QHS0-F1
#
_cell.length_a   1.000
_cell.length_b   1.000
_cell.length_c   1.000
_cell.angle_alpha   90.00
_cell.angle_beta   90.00
_cell.angle_gamma   90.00
#
_symmetry.space_group_name_H-M   'P 1'
#
loop_
_entity.id
_entity.type
_entity.pdbx_description
1 polymer ?
#
loop_
_entity_poly.entity_id
_entity_poly.type
_entity_poly.pdbx_seq_one_letter_code
_entity_poly.pdbx_strand_id
1 'polypeptide(L)'
;MAERVKKLNEEIDNLKFRLDEIKQDVMLAEGESVPFELESQVMKKFGQVFKASSTRQQRKQLLNLLVPKVTIDKSRAIDTIELQINEDVIRYLLK
;
A
#
# COMPACT_ATOMS: atom_id res chain seq x y z
N MET A 1 45.80 -4.19 5.83
CA MET A 1 44.46 -4.83 5.83
C MET A 1 43.53 -4.24 6.89
N ALA A 2 43.99 -4.05 8.14
CA ALA A 2 43.18 -3.49 9.23
C ALA A 2 42.56 -2.10 8.92
N GLU A 3 43.30 -1.23 8.25
CA GLU A 3 42.84 0.13 7.92
C GLU A 3 41.73 0.16 6.85
N ARG A 4 41.74 -0.79 5.92
CA ARG A 4 40.68 -0.96 4.92
C ARG A 4 39.42 -1.51 5.54
N VAL A 5 39.54 -2.42 6.51
CA VAL A 5 38.42 -2.94 7.30
C VAL A 5 37.81 -1.84 8.15
N LYS A 6 38.63 -0.99 8.77
CA LYS A 6 38.17 0.16 9.56
C LYS A 6 37.36 1.14 8.71
N LYS A 7 37.87 1.53 7.54
CA LYS A 7 37.14 2.41 6.60
C LYS A 7 35.82 1.80 6.15
N LEU A 8 35.79 0.51 5.83
CA LEU A 8 34.56 -0.18 5.45
C LEU A 8 33.53 -0.19 6.57
N ASN A 9 33.95 -0.35 7.83
CA ASN A 9 33.04 -0.31 8.97
C ASN A 9 32.48 1.10 9.20
N GLU A 10 33.32 2.14 9.09
CA GLU A 10 32.87 3.54 9.17
C GLU A 10 31.88 3.89 8.05
N GLU A 11 32.08 3.33 6.86
CA GLU A 11 31.18 3.50 5.72
C GLU A 11 29.85 2.74 5.92
N ILE A 12 29.90 1.51 6.48
CA ILE A 12 28.71 0.75 6.87
C ILE A 12 27.88 1.52 7.90
N ASP A 13 28.53 2.10 8.91
CA ASP A 13 27.82 2.84 9.95
C ASP A 13 27.20 4.14 9.43
N ASN A 14 27.88 4.86 8.53
CA ASN A 14 27.29 6.00 7.83
C ASN A 14 26.10 5.60 6.95
N LEU A 15 26.20 4.47 6.24
CA LEU A 15 25.11 3.97 5.41
C LEU A 15 23.90 3.55 6.25
N LYS A 16 24.11 2.94 7.42
CA LYS A 16 23.02 2.62 8.36
C LYS A 16 22.33 3.88 8.86
N PHE A 17 23.09 4.91 9.22
CA PHE A 17 22.52 6.18 9.68
C PHE A 17 21.64 6.83 8.61
N ARG A 18 22.12 6.91 7.37
CA ARG A 18 21.35 7.45 6.23
C ARG A 18 20.10 6.62 5.93
N LEU A 19 20.17 5.30 6.09
CA LEU A 19 19.04 4.40 5.88
C LEU A 19 17.94 4.63 6.92
N ASP A 20 18.30 4.86 8.18
CA ASP A 20 17.33 5.14 9.24
C ASP A 20 16.69 6.53 9.07
N GLU A 21 17.45 7.54 8.64
CA GLU A 21 16.93 8.87 8.29
C GLU A 21 15.92 8.79 7.15
N ILE A 22 16.27 8.09 6.06
CA ILE A 22 15.37 7.90 4.91
C ILE A 22 14.12 7.11 5.32
N LYS A 23 14.24 6.09 6.17
CA LYS A 23 13.08 5.35 6.68
C LYS A 23 12.16 6.25 7.50
N GLN A 24 12.73 7.11 8.34
CA GLN A 24 11.95 8.04 9.15
C GLN A 24 11.23 9.06 8.27
N ASP A 25 11.90 9.60 7.26
CA ASP A 25 11.30 10.51 6.27
C ASP A 25 10.18 9.82 5.46
N VAL A 26 10.38 8.56 5.06
CA VAL A 26 9.34 7.76 4.39
C VAL A 26 8.15 7.50 5.31
N MET A 27 8.38 7.13 6.58
CA MET A 27 7.27 6.96 7.54
C MET A 27 6.50 8.25 7.79
N LEU A 28 7.18 9.39 7.80
CA LEU A 28 6.55 10.71 7.93
C LEU A 28 5.80 11.12 6.65
N ALA A 29 6.30 10.73 5.47
CA ALA A 29 5.72 11.06 4.17
C ALA A 29 4.56 10.15 3.77
N GLU A 30 4.59 8.87 4.15
CA GLU A 30 3.57 7.87 3.78
C GLU A 30 2.34 7.88 4.72
N GLY A 31 2.40 8.61 5.84
CA GLY A 31 1.35 8.59 6.87
C GLY A 31 1.31 7.25 7.61
N GLU A 32 0.52 7.17 8.68
CA GLU A 32 0.37 5.91 9.44
C GLU A 32 -0.11 4.79 8.50
N SER A 33 0.70 3.74 8.37
CA SER A 33 0.32 2.53 7.65
C SER A 33 -0.96 1.96 8.26
N VAL A 34 -1.98 1.75 7.43
CA VAL A 34 -3.26 1.16 7.86
C VAL A 34 -2.95 -0.18 8.53
N PRO A 35 -3.39 -0.42 9.78
CA PRO A 35 -3.14 -1.69 10.46
C PRO A 35 -3.64 -2.86 9.60
N PHE A 36 -2.82 -3.90 9.44
CA PHE A 36 -3.16 -5.08 8.64
C PHE A 36 -4.54 -5.68 9.01
N GLU A 37 -4.91 -5.61 10.29
CA GLU A 37 -6.21 -6.08 10.75
C GLU A 37 -7.38 -5.27 10.14
N LEU A 38 -7.21 -3.96 10.01
CA LEU A 38 -8.19 -3.08 9.37
C LEU A 38 -8.24 -3.31 7.86
N GLU A 39 -7.08 -3.45 7.20
CA GLU A 39 -7.00 -3.83 5.78
C GLU A 39 -7.74 -5.16 5.52
N SER A 40 -7.47 -6.18 6.33
CA SER A 40 -8.10 -7.50 6.23
C SER A 40 -9.61 -7.43 6.39
N GLN A 41 -10.10 -6.64 7.35
CA GLN A 41 -11.52 -6.43 7.57
C GLN A 41 -12.19 -5.72 6.39
N VAL A 42 -11.57 -4.65 5.88
CA VAL A 42 -12.03 -3.91 4.71
C VAL A 42 -12.12 -4.82 3.50
N MET A 43 -11.10 -5.63 3.21
CA MET A 43 -11.09 -6.55 2.07
C MET A 43 -12.15 -7.66 2.19
N LYS A 44 -12.34 -8.22 3.40
CA LYS A 44 -13.41 -9.21 3.64
C LYS A 44 -14.80 -8.61 3.42
N LYS A 45 -15.05 -7.42 3.97
CA LYS A 45 -16.34 -6.72 3.82
C LYS A 45 -16.58 -6.30 2.37
N PHE A 46 -15.56 -5.79 1.69
CA PHE A 46 -15.63 -5.49 0.27
C PHE A 46 -16.06 -6.72 -0.55
N GLY A 47 -15.41 -7.88 -0.32
CA GLY A 47 -15.78 -9.12 -1.00
C GLY A 47 -17.23 -9.56 -0.76
N GLN A 48 -17.75 -9.38 0.47
CA GLN A 48 -19.15 -9.66 0.80
C GLN A 48 -20.11 -8.72 0.06
N VAL A 49 -19.88 -7.40 0.15
CA VAL A 49 -20.72 -6.37 -0.49
C VAL A 49 -20.67 -6.50 -2.01
N PHE A 50 -19.49 -6.75 -2.57
CA PHE A 50 -19.30 -6.95 -4.01
C PHE A 50 -20.08 -8.17 -4.53
N LYS A 51 -20.06 -9.29 -3.80
CA LYS A 51 -20.85 -10.49 -4.17
C LYS A 51 -22.35 -10.30 -3.97
N ALA A 52 -22.76 -9.53 -2.97
CA ALA A 52 -24.17 -9.24 -2.69
C ALA A 52 -24.76 -8.19 -3.65
N SER A 53 -23.93 -7.39 -4.32
CA SER A 53 -24.41 -6.35 -5.23
C SER A 53 -25.06 -6.94 -6.49
N SER A 54 -26.32 -6.59 -6.70
CA SER A 54 -27.18 -7.22 -7.72
C SER A 54 -26.88 -6.78 -9.15
N THR A 55 -26.29 -5.59 -9.34
CA THR A 55 -26.09 -4.99 -10.67
C THR A 55 -24.62 -4.87 -11.06
N ARG A 56 -24.35 -4.90 -12.36
CA ARG A 56 -23.01 -4.62 -12.92
C ARG A 56 -22.54 -3.20 -12.59
N GLN A 57 -23.47 -2.25 -12.54
CA GLN A 57 -23.16 -0.84 -12.26
C GLN A 57 -22.73 -0.64 -10.80
N GLN A 58 -23.41 -1.27 -9.83
CA GLN A 58 -22.99 -1.26 -8.43
C GLN A 58 -21.62 -1.89 -8.24
N ARG A 59 -21.35 -3.04 -8.89
CA ARG A 59 -20.02 -3.67 -8.88
C ARG A 59 -18.93 -2.74 -9.42
N LYS A 60 -19.22 -2.02 -10.50
CA LYS A 60 -18.28 -1.05 -11.10
C LYS A 60 -18.01 0.13 -10.15
N GLN A 61 -19.04 0.66 -9.50
CA GLN A 61 -18.89 1.74 -8.52
C GLN A 61 -18.09 1.30 -7.29
N LEU A 62 -18.34 0.08 -6.79
CA LEU A 62 -17.57 -0.50 -5.70
C LEU A 62 -16.08 -0.65 -6.07
N LEU A 63 -15.78 -1.15 -7.27
CA LEU A 63 -14.39 -1.25 -7.73
C LEU A 63 -13.72 0.12 -7.80
N ASN A 64 -14.39 1.15 -8.30
CA ASN A 64 -13.84 2.50 -8.38
C ASN A 64 -13.56 3.13 -7.00
N LEU A 65 -14.24 2.68 -5.94
CA LEU A 65 -13.99 3.14 -4.57
C LEU A 65 -12.66 2.62 -4.01
N LEU A 66 -12.33 1.37 -4.33
CA LEU A 66 -11.15 0.68 -3.78
C LEU A 66 -9.94 0.77 -4.72
N VAL A 67 -10.18 0.78 -6.03
CA VAL A 67 -9.16 0.72 -7.08
C VAL A 67 -9.09 2.08 -7.77
N PRO A 68 -8.26 3.02 -7.28
CA PRO A 68 -8.06 4.31 -7.95
C PRO A 68 -7.38 4.17 -9.31
N LYS A 69 -6.51 3.15 -9.47
CA LYS A 69 -5.66 3.03 -10.64
C LYS A 69 -5.32 1.58 -10.96
N VAL A 70 -5.39 1.27 -12.26
CA VAL A 70 -4.93 0.01 -12.85
C VAL A 70 -3.88 0.36 -13.89
N THR A 71 -2.69 -0.22 -13.76
CA THR A 71 -1.63 -0.08 -14.76
C THR A 71 -1.72 -1.25 -15.72
N ILE A 72 -1.76 -0.96 -17.01
CA ILE A 72 -1.83 -1.95 -18.09
C ILE A 72 -0.50 -1.93 -18.82
N ASP A 73 0.07 -3.11 -19.06
CA ASP A 73 1.34 -3.25 -19.76
C ASP A 73 1.17 -3.04 -21.28
N LYS A 74 2.29 -3.15 -22.01
CA LYS A 74 2.30 -3.02 -23.48
C LYS A 74 1.57 -4.16 -24.20
N SER A 75 1.37 -5.30 -23.52
CA SER A 75 0.64 -6.47 -24.03
C SER A 75 -0.87 -6.38 -23.79
N ARG A 76 -1.35 -5.28 -23.19
CA ARG A 76 -2.73 -5.06 -22.72
C ARG A 76 -3.13 -5.99 -21.57
N ALA A 77 -2.18 -6.57 -20.86
CA ALA A 77 -2.39 -7.29 -19.62
C ALA A 77 -2.33 -6.34 -18.41
N ILE A 78 -2.97 -6.73 -17.31
CA ILE A 78 -2.88 -5.99 -16.05
C ILE A 78 -1.47 -6.19 -15.49
N ASP A 79 -0.76 -5.09 -15.27
CA ASP A 79 0.55 -5.06 -14.63
C ASP A 79 0.40 -4.90 -13.12
N THR A 80 -0.27 -3.81 -12.69
CA THR A 80 -0.51 -3.51 -11.29
C THR A 80 -1.91 -2.99 -11.03
N ILE A 81 -2.40 -3.19 -9.81
CA ILE A 81 -3.63 -2.61 -9.29
C ILE A 81 -3.24 -1.88 -8.00
N GLU A 82 -3.44 -0.58 -7.97
CA GLU A 82 -3.29 0.21 -6.75
C GLU A 82 -4.59 0.13 -5.96
N LEU A 83 -4.49 -0.06 -4.65
CA LEU A 83 -5.62 -0.08 -3.73
C LEU A 83 -5.55 1.13 -2.82
N GLN A 84 -6.69 1.81 -2.64
CA GLN A 84 -6.82 2.93 -1.73
C GLN A 84 -7.82 2.58 -0.64
N ILE A 85 -7.35 2.56 0.60
CA ILE A 85 -8.17 2.40 1.79
C ILE A 85 -8.09 3.73 2.55
N ASN A 86 -9.08 4.58 2.35
CA ASN A 86 -9.24 5.85 3.06
C ASN A 86 -10.41 5.77 4.06
N GLU A 87 -10.55 6.80 4.88
CA GLU A 87 -11.63 6.88 5.87
C GLU A 87 -13.04 6.74 5.25
N ASP A 88 -13.24 7.24 4.03
CA ASP A 88 -14.53 7.13 3.33
C ASP A 88 -14.85 5.67 2.96
N VAL A 89 -13.87 4.93 2.45
CA VAL A 89 -14.00 3.49 2.14
C VAL A 89 -14.28 2.70 3.40
N ILE A 90 -13.55 3.00 4.49
CA ILE A 90 -13.76 2.40 5.80
C ILE A 90 -15.18 2.66 6.30
N ARG A 91 -15.63 3.93 6.27
CA ARG A 91 -16.96 4.34 6.72
C ARG A 91 -18.08 3.73 5.88
N TYR A 92 -17.86 3.53 4.59
CA TYR A 92 -18.84 2.92 3.69
C TYR A 92 -18.97 1.41 3.93
N LEU A 93 -17.84 0.70 4.14
CA LEU A 93 -17.80 -0.76 4.25
C LEU A 93 -17.98 -1.30 5.67
N LEU A 94 -17.58 -0.54 6.70
CA LEU A 94 -17.64 -0.93 8.11
C LEU A 94 -18.78 -0.25 8.89
N LYS A 95 -19.76 0.30 8.16
CA LYS A 95 -20.95 0.91 8.75
C LYS A 95 -21.78 -0.07 9.58
#